data_AF-A0A7G6WYZ6-F1
#
_entry.id   AF-A0A7G6WYZ6-F1
#
_cell.length_a   1.000
_cell.length_b   1.000
_cell.length_c   1.000
_cell.angle_alpha   90.00
_cell.angle_beta   90.00
_cell.angle_gamma   90.00
#
_symmetry.space_group_name_H-M   'P 1'
#
loop_
_entity.id
_entity.type
_entity.pdbx_description
1 polymer ?
#
loop_
_entity_poly.entity_id
_entity_poly.type
_entity_poly.pdbx_seq_one_letter_code
_entity_poly.pdbx_strand_id
1 'polypeptide(L)'
;MPGSAFSLGRCGQIRAQGRDSAGRLRPATPDPRRRPPGHCLSNDPDLVLDRIQEVARGALDDGLVFEVDDAVADTIRDQDQYCGTRVSMACQLAKARIAFHVDVSVGAPISPSAGMLRLPRLLGGQIDLLAYPLSMVFAKKVVTAMERRLANTRRRDFADIYLLSRHQAIDGNELQDSLQVVADHRGVSLAPLAVTLGGIVAFGETRWRAWARKQKLDDRLPDFGTVIAAVSAFADPAITGRVKAMVWNHLALEWQES
;
A
#
# COMPACT_ATOMS: atom_id res chain seq x y z
N MET A 1 53.22 20.78 -10.57
CA MET A 1 52.88 21.13 -9.17
C MET A 1 51.65 22.04 -9.19
N PRO A 2 50.57 21.76 -8.46
CA PRO A 2 49.98 20.47 -8.02
C PRO A 2 48.59 20.25 -8.70
N GLY A 3 47.90 19.12 -8.61
CA GLY A 3 48.13 17.96 -7.76
C GLY A 3 47.19 16.77 -8.03
N SER A 4 47.60 15.66 -7.39
CA SER A 4 46.78 14.57 -6.83
C SER A 4 46.08 13.64 -7.85
N ALA A 5 46.65 12.51 -8.29
CA ALA A 5 47.03 11.27 -7.57
C ALA A 5 45.86 10.58 -6.83
N PHE A 6 45.35 9.46 -7.37
CA PHE A 6 45.40 8.12 -6.75
C PHE A 6 45.13 7.03 -7.80
N SER A 7 45.84 5.91 -7.63
CA SER A 7 46.00 4.76 -8.53
C SER A 7 45.48 3.48 -7.83
N LEU A 8 45.44 2.38 -8.60
CA LEU A 8 45.26 0.96 -8.24
C LEU A 8 43.80 0.48 -8.21
N GLY A 9 43.44 -0.66 -8.79
CA GLY A 9 44.22 -1.73 -9.41
C GLY A 9 43.29 -2.81 -9.96
N ARG A 10 43.81 -3.64 -10.88
CA ARG A 10 43.13 -4.83 -11.41
C ARG A 10 43.08 -5.95 -10.36
N CYS A 11 42.09 -6.84 -10.58
CA CYS A 11 42.11 -8.28 -10.33
C CYS A 11 42.03 -8.79 -8.86
N GLY A 12 40.95 -9.53 -8.59
CA GLY A 12 41.01 -10.81 -7.88
C GLY A 12 40.80 -10.78 -6.36
N GLN A 13 39.62 -11.23 -5.91
CA GLN A 13 39.58 -12.16 -4.79
C GLN A 13 38.65 -13.34 -5.07
N ILE A 14 39.34 -14.45 -5.27
CA ILE A 14 38.94 -15.85 -5.25
C ILE A 14 38.15 -16.14 -3.97
N ARG A 15 36.97 -16.75 -4.06
CA ARG A 15 36.42 -17.48 -2.91
C ARG A 15 37.16 -18.81 -2.79
N ALA A 16 37.82 -19.02 -1.65
CA ALA A 16 38.28 -20.32 -1.25
C ALA A 16 37.08 -21.28 -1.16
N GLN A 17 37.02 -22.26 -2.05
CA GLN A 17 36.11 -23.40 -1.94
C GLN A 17 36.85 -24.50 -1.16
N GLY A 18 36.46 -24.70 0.10
CA GLY A 18 36.95 -25.85 0.87
C GLY A 18 36.40 -27.14 0.27
N ARG A 19 37.29 -27.95 -0.31
CA ARG A 19 37.00 -29.36 -0.65
C ARG A 19 37.13 -30.20 0.61
N ASP A 20 36.31 -31.24 0.71
CA ASP A 20 36.53 -32.28 1.72
C ASP A 20 37.73 -33.16 1.35
N SER A 21 38.13 -34.05 2.26
CA SER A 21 39.21 -35.03 2.07
C SER A 21 38.97 -36.03 0.93
N ALA A 22 37.81 -35.97 0.26
CA ALA A 22 37.45 -36.77 -0.91
C ALA A 22 37.30 -35.94 -2.20
N GLY A 23 37.66 -34.65 -2.17
CA GLY A 23 37.75 -33.80 -3.37
C GLY A 23 36.42 -33.26 -3.91
N ARG A 24 35.29 -33.41 -3.18
CA ARG A 24 33.98 -32.89 -3.61
C ARG A 24 33.74 -31.45 -3.12
N LEU A 25 32.97 -30.70 -3.92
CA LEU A 25 32.51 -29.35 -3.58
C LEU A 25 31.49 -29.42 -2.44
N ARG A 26 31.75 -28.74 -1.31
CA ARG A 26 30.76 -28.60 -0.24
C ARG A 26 29.65 -27.63 -0.67
N PRO A 27 28.36 -28.00 -0.58
CA PRO A 27 27.27 -27.04 -0.74
C PRO A 27 27.34 -26.02 0.41
N ALA A 28 27.25 -24.74 0.06
CA ALA A 28 27.26 -23.66 1.04
C ALA A 28 25.96 -23.69 1.87
N THR A 29 26.09 -23.77 3.20
CA THR A 29 24.96 -23.60 4.11
C THR A 29 24.42 -22.16 3.99
N PRO A 30 23.11 -21.94 3.75
CA PRO A 30 22.56 -20.59 3.64
C PRO A 30 22.62 -19.89 5.00
N ASP A 31 23.16 -18.68 5.02
CA ASP A 31 23.16 -17.81 6.20
C ASP A 31 21.75 -17.20 6.38
N PRO A 32 21.05 -17.44 7.51
CA PRO A 32 19.71 -16.93 7.76
C PRO A 32 19.63 -15.40 7.87
N ARG A 33 20.78 -14.69 7.93
CA ARG A 33 20.85 -13.22 7.90
C ARG A 33 21.16 -12.64 6.52
N ARG A 34 21.40 -13.48 5.50
CA ARG A 34 21.54 -13.03 4.11
C ARG A 34 20.17 -13.03 3.43
N ARG A 35 19.56 -11.84 3.38
CA ARG A 35 18.54 -11.56 2.35
C ARG A 35 19.19 -11.79 0.97
N PRO A 36 18.58 -12.56 0.04
CA PRO A 36 18.95 -12.44 -1.36
C PRO A 36 18.78 -10.97 -1.77
N PRO A 37 19.57 -10.44 -2.73
CA PRO A 37 19.31 -9.12 -3.28
C PRO A 37 17.91 -9.16 -3.91
N GLY A 38 16.92 -8.70 -3.15
CA GLY A 38 15.63 -8.35 -3.72
C GLY A 38 15.93 -7.29 -4.76
N HIS A 39 15.44 -7.49 -5.97
CA HIS A 39 15.41 -6.43 -6.96
C HIS A 39 14.54 -5.32 -6.34
N CYS A 40 15.19 -4.35 -5.67
CA CYS A 40 14.56 -3.07 -5.41
C CYS A 40 14.26 -2.52 -6.79
N LEU A 41 12.99 -2.61 -7.20
CA LEU A 41 12.48 -1.85 -8.34
C LEU A 41 12.89 -0.40 -8.07
N SER A 42 13.83 0.10 -8.85
CA SER A 42 13.97 1.53 -9.04
C SER A 42 12.59 2.03 -9.50
N ASN A 43 12.13 3.20 -9.06
CA ASN A 43 10.91 3.80 -9.61
C ASN A 43 11.16 4.38 -11.03
N ASP A 44 11.99 3.67 -11.79
CA ASP A 44 12.32 3.92 -13.18
C ASP A 44 11.14 3.41 -14.02
N PRO A 45 10.44 4.30 -14.75
CA PRO A 45 9.28 3.93 -15.54
C PRO A 45 9.56 2.78 -16.51
N ASP A 46 10.74 2.73 -17.11
CA ASP A 46 11.10 1.71 -18.10
C ASP A 46 11.25 0.34 -17.43
N LEU A 47 11.95 0.29 -16.28
CA LEU A 47 12.09 -0.95 -15.51
C LEU A 47 10.73 -1.47 -15.02
N VAL A 48 9.85 -0.57 -14.56
CA VAL A 48 8.52 -0.95 -14.11
C VAL A 48 7.68 -1.44 -15.28
N LEU A 49 7.75 -0.78 -16.45
CA LEU A 49 7.07 -1.21 -17.67
C LEU A 49 7.48 -2.64 -18.03
N ASP A 50 8.79 -2.89 -18.14
CA ASP A 50 9.35 -4.20 -18.49
C ASP A 50 8.81 -5.31 -17.58
N ARG A 51 8.78 -5.06 -16.26
CA ARG A 51 8.29 -6.05 -15.28
C ARG A 51 6.79 -6.29 -15.37
N ILE A 52 6.00 -5.25 -15.57
CA ILE A 52 4.56 -5.41 -15.73
C ILE A 52 4.24 -6.12 -17.06
N GLN A 53 4.97 -5.82 -18.13
CA GLN A 53 4.85 -6.53 -19.40
C GLN A 53 5.24 -8.01 -19.28
N GLU A 54 6.33 -8.32 -18.58
CA GLU A 54 6.76 -9.70 -18.28
C GLU A 54 5.63 -10.50 -17.60
N VAL A 55 5.03 -9.93 -16.53
CA VAL A 55 3.91 -10.57 -15.81
C VAL A 55 2.68 -10.70 -16.70
N ALA A 56 2.32 -9.66 -17.46
CA ALA A 56 1.13 -9.64 -18.30
C ALA A 56 1.20 -10.60 -19.50
N ARG A 57 2.41 -10.98 -19.95
CA ARG A 57 2.62 -12.04 -20.95
C ARG A 57 2.43 -13.44 -20.37
N GLY A 58 2.35 -13.59 -19.06
CA GLY A 58 2.04 -14.85 -18.41
C GLY A 58 0.64 -15.32 -18.82
N ALA A 59 0.57 -16.38 -19.62
CA ALA A 59 -0.70 -16.93 -20.07
C ALA A 59 -1.40 -17.69 -18.94
N LEU A 60 -2.59 -17.22 -18.56
CA LEU A 60 -3.51 -17.91 -17.67
C LEU A 60 -4.80 -18.21 -18.44
N ASP A 61 -5.42 -19.36 -18.15
CA ASP A 61 -6.73 -19.69 -18.70
C ASP A 61 -7.84 -18.99 -17.89
N ASP A 62 -7.88 -17.67 -17.98
CA ASP A 62 -8.87 -16.80 -17.32
C ASP A 62 -9.64 -15.89 -18.29
N GLY A 63 -9.38 -16.05 -19.59
CA GLY A 63 -10.04 -15.32 -20.67
C GLY A 63 -9.58 -13.88 -20.86
N LEU A 64 -8.57 -13.42 -20.10
CA LEU A 64 -7.97 -12.10 -20.28
C LEU A 64 -6.80 -12.14 -21.26
N VAL A 65 -6.81 -11.21 -22.20
CA VAL A 65 -5.68 -10.98 -23.13
C VAL A 65 -5.22 -9.54 -22.98
N PHE A 66 -3.99 -9.34 -22.52
CA PHE A 66 -3.39 -8.01 -22.37
C PHE A 66 -2.74 -7.55 -23.68
N GLU A 67 -3.01 -6.33 -24.10
CA GLU A 67 -2.34 -5.67 -25.24
C GLU A 67 -0.99 -5.11 -24.77
N VAL A 68 -0.07 -6.02 -24.44
CA VAL A 68 1.19 -5.72 -23.73
C VAL A 68 2.11 -4.79 -24.55
N ASP A 69 2.13 -4.96 -25.86
CA ASP A 69 3.02 -4.18 -26.75
C ASP A 69 2.61 -2.71 -26.86
N ASP A 70 1.35 -2.37 -26.52
CA ASP A 70 0.81 -1.01 -26.47
C ASP A 70 0.85 -0.41 -25.06
N ALA A 71 1.48 -1.09 -24.10
CA ALA A 71 1.56 -0.61 -22.72
C ALA A 71 2.46 0.64 -22.60
N VAL A 72 2.00 1.62 -21.82
CA VAL A 72 2.71 2.89 -21.60
C VAL A 72 2.95 3.09 -20.10
N ALA A 73 4.17 3.49 -19.74
CA ALA A 73 4.50 3.89 -18.39
C ALA A 73 4.60 5.41 -18.26
N ASP A 74 3.84 5.97 -17.32
CA ASP A 74 3.85 7.39 -16.97
C ASP A 74 4.28 7.57 -15.52
N THR A 75 5.11 8.59 -15.26
CA THR A 75 5.35 9.03 -13.88
C THR A 75 4.10 9.70 -13.33
N ILE A 76 3.60 9.20 -12.21
CA ILE A 76 2.48 9.79 -11.47
C ILE A 76 2.98 10.45 -10.20
N ARG A 77 2.28 11.53 -9.79
CA ARG A 77 2.55 12.26 -8.54
C ARG A 77 3.97 12.85 -8.47
N ASP A 78 4.47 13.34 -9.59
CA ASP A 78 5.82 13.91 -9.76
C ASP A 78 6.13 15.09 -8.80
N GLN A 79 5.11 15.70 -8.20
CA GLN A 79 5.26 16.80 -7.22
C GLN A 79 4.98 16.40 -5.75
N ASP A 80 4.62 15.15 -5.47
CA ASP A 80 4.56 14.62 -4.09
C ASP A 80 5.91 13.94 -3.76
N GLN A 81 6.23 13.75 -2.47
CA GLN A 81 7.43 13.01 -2.02
C GLN A 81 7.50 11.54 -2.51
N TYR A 82 6.52 11.08 -3.29
CA TYR A 82 6.43 9.74 -3.86
C TYR A 82 6.10 9.85 -5.34
N CYS A 83 7.12 9.92 -6.19
CA CYS A 83 6.95 9.55 -7.58
C CYS A 83 6.52 8.08 -7.62
N GLY A 84 5.45 7.80 -8.34
CA GLY A 84 5.03 6.45 -8.69
C GLY A 84 5.11 6.28 -10.20
N THR A 85 5.07 5.05 -10.67
CA THR A 85 4.91 4.74 -12.08
C THR A 85 3.56 4.11 -12.29
N ARG A 86 2.78 4.65 -13.21
CA ARG A 86 1.56 4.02 -13.71
C ARG A 86 1.86 3.36 -15.04
N VAL A 87 1.66 2.05 -15.12
CA VAL A 87 1.63 1.33 -16.38
C VAL A 87 0.19 1.19 -16.82
N SER A 88 -0.16 1.69 -18.00
CA SER A 88 -1.50 1.59 -18.59
C SER A 88 -1.45 0.72 -19.84
N MET A 89 -2.44 -0.14 -20.02
CA MET A 89 -2.62 -0.97 -21.22
C MET A 89 -4.10 -1.30 -21.41
N ALA A 90 -4.48 -1.73 -22.60
CA ALA A 90 -5.78 -2.34 -22.79
C ALA A 90 -5.74 -3.84 -22.47
N CYS A 91 -6.84 -4.39 -22.00
CA CYS A 91 -7.05 -5.83 -21.95
C CYS A 91 -8.41 -6.19 -22.57
N GLN A 92 -8.47 -7.38 -23.14
CA GLN A 92 -9.68 -7.93 -23.76
C GLN A 92 -10.22 -9.05 -22.88
N LEU A 93 -11.53 -9.02 -22.63
CA LEU A 93 -12.28 -10.11 -22.02
C LEU A 93 -13.47 -10.43 -22.93
N ALA A 94 -13.40 -11.57 -23.63
CA ALA A 94 -14.29 -11.91 -24.73
C ALA A 94 -14.36 -10.77 -25.77
N LYS A 95 -15.50 -10.07 -25.89
CA LYS A 95 -15.69 -8.94 -26.82
C LYS A 95 -15.44 -7.57 -26.19
N ALA A 96 -15.24 -7.50 -24.87
CA ALA A 96 -15.06 -6.24 -24.17
C ALA A 96 -13.57 -5.84 -24.18
N ARG A 97 -13.29 -4.60 -24.58
CA ARG A 97 -11.97 -3.98 -24.43
C ARG A 97 -12.01 -3.05 -23.20
N ILE A 98 -11.11 -3.28 -22.26
CA ILE A 98 -11.10 -2.66 -20.93
C ILE A 98 -9.79 -1.89 -20.78
N ALA A 99 -9.86 -0.65 -20.31
CA ALA A 99 -8.67 0.09 -19.91
C ALA A 99 -8.17 -0.43 -18.56
N PHE A 100 -6.93 -0.91 -18.53
CA PHE A 100 -6.28 -1.48 -17.35
C PHE A 100 -5.05 -0.65 -16.97
N HIS A 101 -4.80 -0.50 -15.68
CA HIS A 101 -3.57 0.13 -15.22
C HIS A 101 -3.09 -0.46 -13.90
N VAL A 102 -1.77 -0.42 -13.71
CA VAL A 102 -1.09 -0.80 -12.47
C VAL A 102 -0.30 0.41 -11.97
N ASP A 103 -0.55 0.81 -10.74
CA ASP A 103 0.22 1.85 -10.06
C ASP A 103 1.28 1.19 -9.18
N VAL A 104 2.53 1.52 -9.45
CA VAL A 104 3.68 1.11 -8.63
C VAL A 104 4.21 2.34 -7.92
N SER A 105 4.57 2.19 -6.65
CA SER A 105 5.19 3.26 -5.87
C SER A 105 6.19 2.64 -4.91
N VAL A 106 7.36 3.25 -4.80
CA VAL A 106 8.48 2.75 -3.99
C VAL A 106 8.79 3.74 -2.86
N GLY A 107 9.31 3.25 -1.74
CA GLY A 107 9.81 4.10 -0.65
C GLY A 107 8.84 4.34 0.51
N ALA A 108 7.58 3.94 0.41
CA ALA A 108 6.65 4.02 1.54
C ALA A 108 7.01 2.97 2.61
N PRO A 109 7.03 3.33 3.90
CA PRO A 109 7.31 2.39 4.98
C PRO A 109 6.19 1.37 5.10
N ILE A 110 6.55 0.20 5.61
CA ILE A 110 5.64 -0.91 5.86
C ILE A 110 6.04 -1.52 7.20
N SER A 111 5.19 -1.36 8.21
CA SER A 111 5.37 -1.97 9.52
C SER A 111 4.01 -2.21 10.16
N PRO A 112 3.60 -3.46 10.47
CA PRO A 112 4.38 -4.69 10.29
C PRO A 112 4.61 -5.04 8.81
N SER A 113 5.45 -6.03 8.52
CA SER A 113 5.74 -6.44 7.13
C SER A 113 4.48 -6.95 6.43
N ALA A 114 4.44 -6.80 5.10
CA ALA A 114 3.37 -7.39 4.28
C ALA A 114 3.20 -8.88 4.55
N GLY A 115 1.95 -9.33 4.63
CA GLY A 115 1.56 -10.70 4.91
C GLY A 115 0.87 -11.34 3.71
N MET A 116 0.83 -12.67 3.68
CA MET A 116 0.06 -13.39 2.66
C MET A 116 -1.43 -13.32 3.01
N LEU A 117 -2.24 -12.78 2.10
CA LEU A 117 -3.69 -12.69 2.19
C LEU A 117 -4.31 -13.62 1.15
N ARG A 118 -5.20 -14.50 1.61
CA ARG A 118 -5.92 -15.44 0.76
C ARG A 118 -7.31 -14.90 0.45
N LEU A 119 -7.61 -14.66 -0.83
CA LEU A 119 -8.90 -14.14 -1.29
C LEU A 119 -9.67 -15.16 -2.14
N PRO A 120 -11.01 -15.22 -2.02
CA PRO A 120 -11.82 -16.02 -2.92
C PRO A 120 -11.82 -15.43 -4.34
N ARG A 121 -11.78 -16.29 -5.35
CA ARG A 121 -11.92 -15.90 -6.77
C ARG A 121 -13.39 -15.90 -7.18
N LEU A 122 -13.74 -15.08 -8.18
CA LEU A 122 -15.12 -14.98 -8.70
C LEU A 122 -15.64 -16.31 -9.28
N LEU A 123 -14.80 -17.06 -9.98
CA LEU A 123 -15.16 -18.34 -10.61
C LEU A 123 -14.82 -19.54 -9.72
N GLY A 124 -14.69 -19.33 -8.41
CA GLY A 124 -14.29 -20.36 -7.46
C GLY A 124 -12.77 -20.53 -7.33
N GLY A 125 -12.37 -21.14 -6.22
CA GLY A 125 -10.97 -21.23 -5.80
C GLY A 125 -10.49 -20.00 -5.02
N GLN A 126 -9.17 -19.95 -4.80
CA GLN A 126 -8.53 -18.92 -3.98
C GLN A 126 -7.27 -18.39 -4.68
N ILE A 127 -6.91 -17.15 -4.36
CA ILE A 127 -5.65 -16.51 -4.77
C ILE A 127 -4.91 -16.00 -3.53
N ASP A 128 -3.61 -16.25 -3.50
CA ASP A 128 -2.71 -15.78 -2.46
C ASP A 128 -2.03 -14.50 -2.93
N LEU A 129 -2.20 -13.42 -2.17
CA LEU A 129 -1.69 -12.10 -2.48
C LEU A 129 -0.79 -11.60 -1.34
N LEU A 130 0.39 -11.10 -1.68
CA LEU A 130 1.18 -10.34 -0.71
C LEU A 130 0.50 -8.99 -0.49
N ALA A 131 -0.10 -8.80 0.68
CA ALA A 131 -0.93 -7.65 1.00
C ALA A 131 -0.33 -6.83 2.16
N TYR A 132 -0.59 -5.52 2.12
CA TYR A 132 -0.32 -4.65 3.25
C TYR A 132 -1.18 -5.09 4.46
N PRO A 133 -0.62 -5.04 5.69
CA PRO A 133 -1.42 -5.20 6.88
C PRO A 133 -2.55 -4.19 6.92
N LEU A 134 -3.69 -4.58 7.48
CA LEU A 134 -4.87 -3.72 7.49
C LEU A 134 -4.64 -2.44 8.32
N SER A 135 -3.87 -2.54 9.40
CA SER A 135 -3.34 -1.43 10.20
C SER A 135 -2.65 -0.37 9.34
N MET A 136 -1.77 -0.78 8.41
CA MET A 136 -1.08 0.11 7.47
C MET A 136 -2.03 0.74 6.44
N VAL A 137 -3.09 0.03 6.02
CA VAL A 137 -4.12 0.60 5.14
C VAL A 137 -4.87 1.72 5.86
N PHE A 138 -5.30 1.49 7.10
CA PHE A 138 -5.94 2.51 7.92
C PHE A 138 -5.00 3.69 8.18
N ALA A 139 -3.78 3.43 8.64
CA ALA A 139 -2.79 4.46 8.96
C ALA A 139 -2.52 5.39 7.78
N LYS A 140 -2.30 4.84 6.58
CA LYS A 140 -2.10 5.64 5.36
C LYS A 140 -3.28 6.56 5.06
N LYS A 141 -4.51 6.07 5.20
CA LYS A 141 -5.72 6.87 4.93
C LYS A 141 -5.95 7.94 5.99
N VAL A 142 -5.78 7.59 7.27
CA VAL A 142 -5.92 8.48 8.42
C VAL A 142 -4.90 9.61 8.39
N VAL A 143 -3.61 9.31 8.17
CA VAL A 143 -2.57 10.35 8.05
C VAL A 143 -2.79 11.23 6.82
N THR A 144 -3.22 10.65 5.68
CA THR A 144 -3.59 11.44 4.50
C THR A 144 -4.76 12.40 4.80
N ALA A 145 -5.73 11.98 5.60
CA ALA A 145 -6.84 12.83 6.02
C ALA A 145 -6.36 14.01 6.86
N MET A 146 -5.44 13.77 7.81
CA MET A 146 -4.82 14.84 8.61
C MET A 146 -3.97 15.79 7.79
N GLU A 147 -3.21 15.26 6.84
CA GLU A 147 -2.32 16.03 5.97
C GLU A 147 -3.13 17.01 5.10
N ARG A 148 -4.23 16.53 4.50
CA ARG A 148 -5.02 17.32 3.53
C ARG A 148 -6.09 18.20 4.18
N ARG A 149 -6.52 17.89 5.41
CA ARG A 149 -7.50 18.68 6.19
C ARG A 149 -8.74 19.05 5.34
N LEU A 150 -9.11 20.34 5.31
CA LEU A 150 -10.27 20.87 4.60
C LEU A 150 -10.12 20.85 3.07
N ALA A 151 -8.88 20.75 2.56
CA ALA A 151 -8.62 20.61 1.13
C ALA A 151 -8.74 19.15 0.66
N ASN A 152 -9.10 18.21 1.54
CA ASN A 152 -9.16 16.80 1.20
C ASN A 152 -10.31 16.50 0.22
N THR A 153 -9.95 16.07 -0.99
CA THR A 153 -10.89 15.65 -2.04
C THR A 153 -11.03 14.13 -2.14
N ARG A 154 -10.23 13.35 -1.40
CA ARG A 154 -10.18 11.88 -1.44
C ARG A 154 -11.31 11.24 -0.64
N ARG A 155 -12.55 11.48 -1.07
CA ARG A 155 -13.77 10.97 -0.39
C ARG A 155 -13.78 9.45 -0.21
N ARG A 156 -13.19 8.73 -1.18
CA ARG A 156 -13.02 7.28 -1.11
C ARG A 156 -12.29 6.83 0.16
N ASP A 157 -11.29 7.57 0.63
CA ASP A 157 -10.55 7.18 1.83
C ASP A 157 -11.43 7.18 3.09
N PHE A 158 -12.35 8.15 3.21
CA PHE A 158 -13.33 8.16 4.31
C PHE A 158 -14.33 7.01 4.21
N ALA A 159 -14.82 6.72 3.00
CA ALA A 159 -15.69 5.57 2.76
C ALA A 159 -15.00 4.24 3.08
N ASP A 160 -13.74 4.09 2.66
CA ASP A 160 -12.96 2.89 2.92
C ASP A 160 -12.73 2.69 4.43
N ILE A 161 -12.34 3.74 5.18
CA ILE A 161 -12.19 3.62 6.65
C ILE A 161 -13.53 3.25 7.30
N TYR A 162 -14.62 3.92 6.91
CA TYR A 162 -15.95 3.67 7.44
C TYR A 162 -16.42 2.23 7.23
N LEU A 163 -16.28 1.72 6.00
CA LEU A 163 -16.69 0.37 5.64
C LEU A 163 -15.77 -0.69 6.24
N LEU A 164 -14.44 -0.53 6.12
CA LEU A 164 -13.48 -1.50 6.63
C LEU A 164 -13.57 -1.66 8.15
N SER A 165 -13.72 -0.55 8.90
CA SER A 165 -13.92 -0.61 10.36
C SER A 165 -15.21 -1.34 10.78
N ARG A 166 -16.19 -1.47 9.89
CA ARG A 166 -17.44 -2.23 10.13
C ARG A 166 -17.35 -3.71 9.78
N HIS A 167 -16.26 -4.14 9.15
CA HIS A 167 -16.10 -5.50 8.67
C HIS A 167 -14.87 -6.22 9.22
N GLN A 168 -13.96 -5.50 9.88
CA GLN A 168 -12.67 -6.03 10.26
C GLN A 168 -12.32 -5.64 11.69
N ALA A 169 -11.88 -6.62 12.47
CA ALA A 169 -11.22 -6.37 13.75
C ALA A 169 -9.79 -5.88 13.50
N ILE A 170 -9.28 -5.07 14.41
CA ILE A 170 -7.93 -4.48 14.35
C ILE A 170 -7.32 -4.50 15.75
N ASP A 171 -6.06 -4.93 15.86
CA ASP A 171 -5.27 -4.73 17.08
C ASP A 171 -4.88 -3.26 17.23
N GLY A 172 -5.13 -2.71 18.41
CA GLY A 172 -4.90 -1.30 18.70
C GLY A 172 -3.42 -0.93 18.76
N ASN A 173 -2.55 -1.83 19.24
CA ASN A 173 -1.10 -1.58 19.25
C ASN A 173 -0.58 -1.49 17.81
N GLU A 174 -0.98 -2.44 16.95
CA GLU A 174 -0.55 -2.49 15.56
C GLU A 174 -1.02 -1.26 14.77
N LEU A 175 -2.26 -0.81 14.98
CA LEU A 175 -2.76 0.42 14.36
C LEU A 175 -2.01 1.66 14.85
N GLN A 176 -1.74 1.76 16.15
CA GLN A 176 -0.99 2.87 16.72
C GLN A 176 0.43 2.95 16.16
N ASP A 177 1.15 1.83 16.13
CA ASP A 177 2.50 1.74 15.57
C ASP A 177 2.51 2.10 14.09
N SER A 178 1.53 1.60 13.33
CA SER A 178 1.39 1.92 11.90
C SER A 178 1.12 3.41 11.67
N LEU A 179 0.28 4.04 12.50
CA LEU A 179 0.00 5.47 12.45
C LEU A 179 1.27 6.28 12.66
N GLN A 180 2.06 5.94 13.68
CA GLN A 180 3.31 6.62 13.98
C GLN A 180 4.32 6.48 12.83
N VAL A 181 4.50 5.26 12.31
CA VAL A 181 5.40 4.98 11.18
C VAL A 181 5.06 5.80 9.94
N VAL A 182 3.77 5.90 9.60
CA VAL A 182 3.33 6.69 8.44
C VAL A 182 3.45 8.20 8.71
N ALA A 183 3.12 8.64 9.92
CA ALA A 183 3.17 10.04 10.33
C ALA A 183 4.60 10.58 10.32
N ASP A 184 5.54 9.87 10.94
CA ASP A 184 6.96 10.24 11.00
C ASP A 184 7.55 10.34 9.59
N HIS A 185 7.24 9.35 8.76
CA HIS A 185 7.74 9.31 7.40
C HIS A 185 7.23 10.47 6.53
N ARG A 186 6.04 11.00 6.82
CA ARG A 186 5.46 12.16 6.11
C ARG A 186 5.68 13.50 6.81
N GLY A 187 6.32 13.51 8.00
CA GLY A 187 6.45 14.71 8.82
C GLY A 187 5.11 15.29 9.30
N VAL A 188 4.09 14.45 9.49
CA VAL A 188 2.76 14.88 9.93
C VAL A 188 2.64 14.69 11.44
N SER A 189 2.37 15.77 12.18
CA SER A 189 2.03 15.68 13.60
C SER A 189 0.64 15.08 13.78
N LEU A 190 0.57 13.94 14.47
CA LEU A 190 -0.68 13.27 14.78
C LEU A 190 -1.56 14.14 15.69
N ALA A 191 -2.80 14.36 15.27
CA ALA A 191 -3.80 15.09 16.03
C ALA A 191 -5.20 14.47 15.77
N PRO A 192 -6.13 14.56 16.73
CA PRO A 192 -7.48 14.00 16.54
C PRO A 192 -8.13 14.51 15.25
N LEU A 193 -8.74 13.61 14.50
CA LEU A 193 -9.48 13.92 13.28
C LEU A 193 -10.68 14.81 13.57
N ALA A 194 -11.34 14.62 14.71
CA ALA A 194 -12.44 15.49 15.13
C ALA A 194 -12.03 16.98 15.19
N VAL A 195 -10.77 17.26 15.51
CA VAL A 195 -10.21 18.62 15.51
C VAL A 195 -9.70 19.00 14.12
N THR A 196 -8.89 18.12 13.51
CA THR A 196 -8.17 18.40 12.25
C THR A 196 -9.10 18.53 11.04
N LEU A 197 -10.25 17.87 11.08
CA LEU A 197 -11.28 17.90 10.04
C LEU A 197 -12.44 18.85 10.39
N GLY A 198 -12.29 19.70 11.41
CA GLY A 198 -13.30 20.66 11.85
C GLY A 198 -13.82 21.52 10.69
N GLY A 199 -15.11 21.40 10.37
CA GLY A 199 -15.75 22.13 9.28
C GLY A 199 -15.72 21.43 7.90
N ILE A 200 -15.07 20.27 7.76
CA ILE A 200 -15.03 19.53 6.47
C ILE A 200 -16.44 19.16 5.98
N VAL A 201 -17.36 18.86 6.91
CA VAL A 201 -18.73 18.45 6.61
C VAL A 201 -19.50 19.57 5.94
N ALA A 202 -19.36 20.81 6.44
CA ALA A 202 -20.06 21.99 5.92
C ALA A 202 -19.76 22.24 4.43
N PHE A 203 -18.54 21.96 3.99
CA PHE A 203 -18.11 22.16 2.59
C PHE A 203 -18.12 20.87 1.75
N GLY A 204 -18.32 19.72 2.39
CA GLY A 204 -18.13 18.39 1.82
C GLY A 204 -19.40 17.64 1.45
N GLU A 205 -20.51 17.87 2.18
CA GLU A 205 -21.74 17.06 2.11
C GLU A 205 -22.30 16.91 0.68
N THR A 206 -22.49 18.02 -0.04
CA THR A 206 -23.04 17.97 -1.41
C THR A 206 -22.16 17.14 -2.34
N ARG A 207 -20.84 17.31 -2.25
CA ARG A 207 -19.88 16.57 -3.08
C ARG A 207 -19.75 15.12 -2.65
N TRP A 208 -19.93 14.83 -1.36
CA TRP A 208 -20.03 13.49 -0.81
C TRP A 208 -21.20 12.73 -1.39
N ARG A 209 -22.42 13.26 -1.29
CA ARG A 209 -23.61 12.60 -1.85
C ARG A 209 -23.51 12.37 -3.35
N ALA A 210 -23.01 13.36 -4.09
CA ALA A 210 -22.80 13.23 -5.53
C ALA A 210 -21.79 12.12 -5.85
N TRP A 211 -20.69 12.05 -5.09
CA TRP A 211 -19.70 10.99 -5.24
C TRP A 211 -20.25 9.61 -4.88
N ALA A 212 -20.93 9.47 -3.73
CA ALA A 212 -21.50 8.20 -3.26
C ALA A 212 -22.50 7.61 -4.26
N ARG A 213 -23.41 8.42 -4.81
CA ARG A 213 -24.34 7.99 -5.89
C ARG A 213 -23.60 7.58 -7.15
N LYS A 214 -22.58 8.35 -7.57
CA LYS A 214 -21.77 8.02 -8.74
C LYS A 214 -21.06 6.66 -8.56
N GLN A 215 -20.65 6.34 -7.34
CA GLN A 215 -20.03 5.04 -7.01
C GLN A 215 -21.06 3.93 -6.72
N LYS A 216 -22.36 4.21 -6.72
CA LYS A 216 -23.44 3.27 -6.32
C LYS A 216 -23.23 2.71 -4.90
N LEU A 217 -22.91 3.61 -3.97
CA LEU A 217 -22.68 3.30 -2.55
C LEU A 217 -23.68 4.02 -1.63
N ASP A 218 -24.67 4.71 -2.19
CA ASP A 218 -25.71 5.44 -1.47
C ASP A 218 -26.69 4.53 -0.70
N ASP A 219 -26.66 3.23 -0.96
CA ASP A 219 -27.38 2.20 -0.21
C ASP A 219 -26.74 1.84 1.14
N ARG A 220 -25.43 2.09 1.30
CA ARG A 220 -24.64 1.63 2.46
C ARG A 220 -23.82 2.73 3.14
N LEU A 221 -23.62 3.86 2.47
CA LEU A 221 -22.92 5.01 3.04
C LEU A 221 -23.93 6.06 3.52
N PRO A 222 -23.87 6.47 4.80
CA PRO A 222 -24.73 7.54 5.30
C PRO A 222 -24.26 8.92 4.82
N ASP A 223 -24.87 9.98 5.39
CA ASP A 223 -24.41 11.35 5.18
C ASP A 223 -22.95 11.55 5.62
N PHE A 224 -22.31 12.60 5.12
CA PHE A 224 -20.87 12.78 5.34
C PHE A 224 -20.56 13.07 6.80
N GLY A 225 -21.45 13.75 7.52
CA GLY A 225 -21.31 14.02 8.95
C GLY A 225 -21.22 12.72 9.75
N THR A 226 -22.15 11.79 9.51
CA THR A 226 -22.14 10.46 10.14
C THR A 226 -20.87 9.68 9.82
N VAL A 227 -20.39 9.73 8.57
CA VAL A 227 -19.14 9.07 8.18
C VAL A 227 -17.94 9.67 8.91
N ILE A 228 -17.81 11.00 8.96
CA ILE A 228 -16.69 11.66 9.63
C ILE A 228 -16.71 11.40 11.13
N ALA A 229 -17.89 11.40 11.77
CA ALA A 229 -18.04 11.05 13.17
C ALA A 229 -17.58 9.61 13.44
N ALA A 230 -18.01 8.64 12.64
CA ALA A 230 -17.61 7.24 12.77
C ALA A 230 -16.11 7.03 12.52
N VAL A 231 -15.54 7.68 11.50
CA VAL A 231 -14.10 7.64 11.21
C VAL A 231 -13.29 8.22 12.38
N SER A 232 -13.75 9.31 12.98
CA SER A 232 -13.08 9.94 14.13
C SER A 232 -13.21 9.07 15.38
N ALA A 233 -14.39 8.48 15.65
CA ALA A 233 -14.59 7.57 16.77
C ALA A 233 -13.68 6.33 16.71
N PHE A 234 -13.45 5.80 15.50
CA PHE A 234 -12.50 4.71 15.27
C PHE A 234 -11.04 5.16 15.44
N ALA A 235 -10.64 6.24 14.75
CA ALA A 235 -9.23 6.61 14.61
C ALA A 235 -8.68 7.42 15.79
N ASP A 236 -9.46 8.32 16.39
CA ASP A 236 -8.97 9.26 17.43
C ASP A 236 -8.45 8.57 18.69
N PRO A 237 -9.09 7.48 19.19
CA PRO A 237 -8.50 6.68 20.26
C PRO A 237 -7.12 6.12 19.89
N ALA A 238 -6.93 5.65 18.65
CA ALA A 238 -5.65 5.13 18.18
C ALA A 238 -4.59 6.22 18.04
N ILE A 239 -4.98 7.38 17.51
CA ILE A 239 -4.14 8.58 17.39
C ILE A 239 -3.65 9.07 18.75
N THR A 240 -4.52 9.02 19.77
CA THR A 240 -4.21 9.48 21.14
C THR A 240 -3.59 8.39 22.02
N GLY A 241 -3.35 7.20 21.47
CA GLY A 241 -2.73 6.08 22.17
C GLY A 241 -3.59 5.43 23.25
N ARG A 242 -4.91 5.63 23.20
CA ARG A 242 -5.87 5.07 24.16
C ARG A 242 -6.31 3.65 23.84
N VAL A 243 -5.79 3.04 22.77
CA VAL A 243 -6.19 1.71 22.27
C VAL A 243 -5.13 0.63 22.55
N LYS A 244 -4.11 0.95 23.34
CA LYS A 244 -3.07 -0.01 23.67
C LYS A 244 -3.68 -1.21 24.40
N ALA A 245 -3.32 -2.43 23.99
CA ALA A 245 -3.93 -3.67 24.47
C ALA A 245 -5.47 -3.77 24.27
N MET A 246 -6.01 -3.06 23.28
CA MET A 246 -7.41 -3.16 22.88
C MET A 246 -7.53 -3.72 21.46
N VAL A 247 -8.68 -4.33 21.16
CA VAL A 247 -9.08 -4.74 19.82
C VAL A 247 -10.31 -3.95 19.41
N TRP A 248 -10.33 -3.48 18.17
CA TRP A 248 -11.52 -2.88 17.58
C TRP A 248 -12.56 -3.97 17.31
N ASN A 249 -13.70 -3.89 18.00
CA ASN A 249 -14.84 -4.76 17.75
C ASN A 249 -15.71 -4.14 16.66
N HIS A 250 -15.63 -4.68 15.44
CA HIS A 250 -16.37 -4.19 14.28
C HIS A 250 -17.90 -4.41 14.35
N LEU A 251 -18.38 -5.26 15.26
CA LEU A 251 -19.82 -5.47 15.49
C LEU A 251 -20.38 -4.43 16.46
N ALA A 252 -19.65 -4.16 17.55
CA ALA A 252 -20.02 -3.18 18.55
C ALA A 252 -19.62 -1.74 18.18
N LEU A 253 -18.72 -1.58 17.20
CA LEU A 253 -18.16 -0.31 16.73
C LEU A 253 -17.46 0.47 17.85
N GLU A 254 -16.69 -0.25 18.67
CA GLU A 254 -15.94 0.29 19.79
C GLU A 254 -14.63 -0.47 20.01
N TRP A 255 -13.70 0.17 20.71
CA TRP A 255 -12.49 -0.48 21.21
C TRP A 255 -12.81 -1.22 22.49
N GLN A 256 -12.40 -2.49 22.58
CA GLN A 256 -12.60 -3.34 23.76
C GLN A 256 -11.25 -3.87 24.24
N GLU A 257 -11.11 -4.07 25.55
CA GLU A 257 -9.93 -4.74 26.10
C GLU A 257 -9.83 -6.17 25.54
N SER A 258 -8.59 -6.59 25.26
CA SER A 258 -8.28 -7.87 24.61
C SER A 258 -8.40 -9.05 25.56
#